data_AF-A0A968E3Q6-F1
#
_entry.id   AF-A0A968E3Q6-F1
#
_cell.length_a   1.000
_cell.length_b   1.000
_cell.length_c   1.000
_cell.angle_alpha   90.00
_cell.angle_beta   90.00
_cell.angle_gamma   90.00
#
_symmetry.space_group_name_H-M   'P 1'
#
loop_
_entity.id
_entity.type
_entity.pdbx_description
1 polymer ?
#
loop_
_entity_poly.entity_id
_entity_poly.type
_entity_poly.pdbx_seq_one_letter_code
_entity_poly.pdbx_strand_id
1 'polypeptide(L)'
;MLKELHIYRHDKVIHYLELVKRAFQIREISQEFEELVPRLRSLDIEVISPLFRNDDIVGLLCLGPNFKDEEYSEENLETLGIL
;
A
#
# COMPACT_ATOMS: atom_id res chain seq x y z
N MET A 1 -9.11 14.30 17.84
CA MET A 1 -7.83 13.90 18.48
C MET A 1 -6.91 13.45 17.35
N LEU A 2 -5.97 14.29 16.92
CA LEU A 2 -4.97 13.88 15.92
C LEU A 2 -4.06 12.86 16.60
N LYS A 3 -4.16 11.59 16.21
CA LYS A 3 -3.23 10.53 16.64
C LYS A 3 -1.82 11.01 16.31
N GLU A 4 -0.87 10.84 17.23
CA GLU A 4 0.54 11.15 16.99
C GLU A 4 1.00 10.51 15.67
N LEU A 5 1.40 11.35 14.71
CA LEU A 5 1.90 10.89 13.43
C LEU A 5 3.36 10.46 13.60
N HIS A 6 3.58 9.17 13.82
CA HIS A 6 4.91 8.58 13.83
C HIS A 6 5.27 8.10 12.42
N ILE A 7 6.32 8.68 11.83
CA ILE A 7 6.82 8.29 10.51
C ILE A 7 7.84 7.16 10.72
N TYR A 8 7.50 5.96 10.25
CA TYR A 8 8.42 4.81 10.24
C TYR A 8 8.83 4.47 8.81
N ARG A 9 10.13 4.38 8.57
CA ARG A 9 10.67 3.88 7.30
C ARG A 9 10.76 2.35 7.37
N HIS A 10 10.18 1.68 6.39
CA HIS A 10 10.21 0.22 6.29
C HIS A 10 10.82 -0.21 4.96
N ASP A 11 12.15 -0.43 4.93
CA ASP A 11 12.91 -0.65 3.70
C ASP A 11 12.41 -1.84 2.87
N LYS A 12 11.90 -2.90 3.52
CA LYS A 12 11.34 -4.05 2.79
C LYS A 12 10.15 -3.69 1.90
N VAL A 13 9.30 -2.75 2.34
CA VAL A 13 8.08 -2.37 1.58
C VAL A 13 8.48 -1.52 0.40
N ILE A 14 9.38 -0.57 0.64
CA ILE A 14 9.94 0.29 -0.40
C ILE A 14 10.60 -0.59 -1.44
N HIS A 15 11.47 -1.52 -1.02
CA HIS A 15 12.15 -2.43 -1.93
C HIS A 15 11.18 -3.31 -2.73
N TYR A 16 10.15 -3.86 -2.07
CA TYR A 16 9.13 -4.63 -2.78
C TYR A 16 8.39 -3.79 -3.82
N LEU A 17 8.03 -2.55 -3.48
CA LEU A 17 7.39 -1.62 -4.40
C LEU A 17 8.30 -1.19 -5.55
N GLU A 18 9.60 -1.06 -5.32
CA GLU A 18 10.60 -0.83 -6.38
C GLU A 18 10.67 -2.02 -7.36
N LEU A 19 10.46 -3.25 -6.87
CA LEU A 19 10.46 -4.46 -7.69
C LEU A 19 9.16 -4.62 -8.48
N VAL A 20 8.00 -4.50 -7.82
CA VAL A 20 6.71 -4.78 -8.47
C VAL A 20 6.17 -3.59 -9.25
N LYS A 21 6.57 -2.37 -8.87
CA LYS A 21 6.15 -1.09 -9.48
C LYS A 21 4.64 -0.95 -9.73
N ARG A 22 3.83 -1.52 -8.84
CA ARG A 22 2.37 -1.55 -8.95
C ARG A 22 1.71 -1.56 -7.57
N ALA A 23 0.43 -1.22 -7.55
CA ALA A 23 -0.40 -1.42 -6.37
C ALA A 23 -0.54 -2.90 -6.02
N PHE A 24 -0.69 -3.21 -4.75
CA PHE A 24 -0.98 -4.56 -4.26
C PHE A 24 -2.00 -4.53 -3.14
N GLN A 25 -2.72 -5.64 -2.96
CA GLN A 25 -3.60 -5.83 -1.81
C GLN A 25 -2.81 -6.47 -0.67
N ILE A 26 -2.99 -5.98 0.56
CA ILE A 26 -2.19 -6.42 1.72
C ILE A 26 -2.30 -7.93 1.98
N ARG A 27 -3.41 -8.54 1.60
CA ARG A 27 -3.61 -10.00 1.68
C ARG A 27 -2.69 -10.82 0.78
N GLU A 28 -2.16 -10.22 -0.30
CA GLU A 28 -1.33 -10.88 -1.31
C GLU A 28 0.13 -11.09 -0.82
N ILE A 29 0.57 -10.37 0.21
CA ILE A 29 1.97 -10.30 0.65
C ILE A 29 2.20 -10.80 2.09
N SER A 30 1.32 -11.68 2.57
CA SER A 30 1.19 -11.99 4.00
C SER A 30 2.44 -12.54 4.71
N GLN A 31 3.32 -13.32 4.03
CA GLN A 31 4.50 -13.93 4.67
C GLN A 31 5.71 -13.01 4.78
N GLU A 32 5.95 -12.11 3.82
CA GLU A 32 7.15 -11.28 3.79
C GLU A 32 7.04 -10.03 4.68
N PHE A 33 5.79 -9.71 5.08
CA PHE A 33 5.41 -8.49 5.78
C PHE A 33 4.60 -8.75 7.06
N GLU A 34 4.80 -9.92 7.70
CA GLU A 34 4.05 -10.35 8.90
C GLU A 34 4.01 -9.30 10.03
N GLU A 35 5.06 -8.48 10.18
CA GLU A 35 5.10 -7.42 11.21
C GLU A 35 4.31 -6.17 10.82
N LEU A 36 4.16 -5.92 9.53
CA LEU A 36 3.53 -4.73 8.98
C LEU A 36 2.04 -4.93 8.72
N VAL A 37 1.66 -6.10 8.21
CA VAL A 37 0.27 -6.45 7.86
C VAL A 37 -0.69 -6.18 9.04
N PRO A 38 -0.40 -6.57 10.30
CA PRO A 38 -1.29 -6.29 11.43
C PRO A 38 -1.45 -4.79 11.68
N ARG A 39 -0.40 -3.99 11.50
CA ARG A 39 -0.45 -2.53 11.68
C ARG A 39 -1.29 -1.88 10.60
N LEU A 40 -1.11 -2.27 9.34
CA LEU A 40 -1.90 -1.77 8.22
C LEU A 40 -3.38 -2.11 8.39
N ARG A 41 -3.68 -3.34 8.80
CA ARG A 41 -5.06 -3.77 9.13
C ARG A 41 -5.65 -2.99 10.30
N SER A 42 -4.86 -2.64 11.31
CA SER A 42 -5.34 -1.81 12.44
C SER A 42 -5.71 -0.37 12.06
N LEU A 43 -5.28 0.06 10.86
CA LEU A 43 -5.60 1.35 10.26
C LEU A 43 -6.64 1.23 9.13
N ASP A 44 -7.27 0.07 8.98
CA ASP A 44 -8.20 -0.25 7.90
C ASP A 44 -7.60 0.03 6.51
N ILE A 45 -6.31 -0.30 6.30
CA ILE A 45 -5.68 -0.22 4.98
C ILE A 45 -5.79 -1.59 4.31
N GLU A 46 -6.21 -1.61 3.04
CA GLU A 46 -6.35 -2.80 2.22
C GLU A 46 -5.43 -2.82 1.00
N VAL A 47 -5.15 -1.64 0.43
CA VAL A 47 -4.30 -1.47 -0.76
C VAL A 47 -3.17 -0.49 -0.46
N ILE A 48 -1.99 -0.80 -0.99
CA ILE A 48 -0.85 0.12 -1.04
C ILE A 48 -0.44 0.27 -2.50
N SER A 49 -0.29 1.52 -2.94
CA SER A 49 0.26 1.87 -4.24
C SER A 49 1.47 2.79 -4.09
N PRO A 50 2.57 2.56 -4.81
CA PRO A 50 3.67 3.51 -4.86
C PRO A 50 3.26 4.75 -5.69
N LEU A 51 3.72 5.93 -5.27
CA LEU A 51 3.62 7.16 -6.05
C LEU A 51 4.98 7.45 -6.67
N PHE A 52 5.01 7.63 -8.00
CA PHE A 52 6.26 7.83 -8.73
C PHE A 52 6.47 9.29 -9.15
N ARG A 53 7.73 9.71 -9.14
CA ARG A 53 8.17 10.92 -9.85
C ARG A 53 9.52 10.64 -10.48
N ASN A 54 9.60 10.70 -11.82
CA ASN A 54 10.82 10.40 -12.57
C ASN A 54 11.42 9.03 -12.21
N ASP A 55 10.59 7.98 -12.17
CA ASP A 55 10.95 6.61 -11.76
C ASP A 55 11.29 6.39 -10.28
N ASP A 56 11.36 7.45 -9.46
CA ASP A 56 11.60 7.35 -8.02
C ASP A 56 10.28 7.24 -7.25
N ILE A 57 10.22 6.37 -6.23
CA ILE A 57 9.10 6.32 -5.28
C ILE A 57 9.20 7.54 -4.35
N VAL A 58 8.26 8.46 -4.48
CA VAL A 58 8.21 9.69 -3.67
C VAL A 58 7.17 9.63 -2.56
N GLY A 59 6.34 8.59 -2.55
CA GLY A 59 5.31 8.41 -1.54
C GLY A 59 4.54 7.11 -1.71
N LEU A 60 3.59 6.90 -0.81
CA LEU A 60 2.67 5.77 -0.83
C LEU A 60 1.25 6.30 -0.79
N LEU A 61 0.39 5.74 -1.63
CA LEU A 61 -1.06 5.87 -1.55
C LEU A 61 -1.61 4.64 -0.84
N CYS A 62 -2.27 4.84 0.29
CA CYS A 62 -2.95 3.79 1.02
C CYS A 62 -4.46 3.94 0.84
N LEU A 63 -5.14 2.87 0.44
CA LEU A 63 -6.61 2.83 0.39
C LEU A 63 -7.13 1.90 1.46
N GLY A 64 -8.22 2.30 2.09
CA GLY A 64 -8.99 1.43 2.96
C GLY A 64 -10.05 0.63 2.18
N PRO A 65 -11.08 0.13 2.87
CA PRO A 65 -12.13 -0.64 2.23
C PRO A 65 -12.78 0.12 1.08
N ASN A 66 -13.09 -0.62 0.01
CA ASN A 66 -13.89 -0.11 -1.08
C ASN A 66 -15.27 0.32 -0.56
N PHE A 67 -15.83 1.41 -1.08
CA PHE A 67 -17.16 1.91 -0.68
C PHE A 67 -18.31 0.91 -0.92
N LYS A 68 -18.08 -0.10 -1.77
CA LYS A 68 -19.01 -1.20 -2.02
C LYS A 68 -18.79 -2.41 -1.11
N ASP A 69 -17.81 -2.35 -0.20
CA ASP A 69 -17.31 -3.49 0.59
C ASP A 69 -16.86 -4.68 -0.30
N GLU A 70 -16.41 -4.37 -1.52
CA GLU A 70 -15.89 -5.33 -2.49
C GLU A 70 -14.36 -5.24 -2.61
N GLU A 71 -13.71 -6.35 -2.97
CA GLU A 71 -12.28 -6.34 -3.25
C GLU A 71 -11.94 -5.42 -4.43
N TYR A 72 -10.75 -4.82 -4.38
CA TYR A 72 -10.25 -4.05 -5.51
C TYR A 72 -9.95 -5.01 -6.66
N SER A 73 -10.61 -4.77 -7.80
CA SER A 73 -10.32 -5.51 -9.03
C SER A 73 -8.92 -5.19 -9.55
N GLU A 74 -8.36 -6.05 -10.42
CA GLU A 74 -7.08 -5.77 -11.07
C GLU A 74 -7.11 -4.47 -11.88
N GLU A 75 -8.21 -4.18 -12.58
CA GLU A 75 -8.40 -2.93 -13.32
C GLU A 75 -8.34 -1.70 -12.40
N ASN A 76 -8.93 -1.79 -11.21
CA ASN A 76 -8.83 -0.74 -10.20
C ASN A 76 -7.37 -0.52 -9.76
N LEU A 77 -6.62 -1.60 -9.55
CA LEU A 77 -5.23 -1.53 -9.10
C LEU A 77 -4.29 -1.01 -10.19
N GLU A 78 -4.51 -1.39 -11.45
CA GLU A 78 -3.75 -0.88 -12.59
C GLU A 78 -3.93 0.63 -12.76
N THR A 79 -5.15 1.13 -12.57
CA THR A 79 -5.44 2.58 -12.63
C THR A 79 -4.63 3.37 -11.60
N LEU A 80 -4.39 2.80 -10.41
CA LEU A 80 -3.60 3.45 -9.36
C LEU A 80 -2.10 3.51 -9.67
N GLY A 81 -1.60 2.63 -10.55
CA GLY A 81 -0.19 2.61 -10.97
C GLY A 81 0.19 3.67 -11.99
N ILE A 82 -0.78 4.47 -12.47
CA ILE A 82 -0.57 5.54 -13.47
C ILE A 82 -0.34 6.90 -12.78
N LEU A 83 -0.54 7.00 -11.46
CA LEU A 83 -0.43 8.22 -10.66
C LEU A 83 1.00 8.45 -10.12
#